data_AF-A0A2K8ZT37-F1
#
_entry.id   AF-A0A2K8ZT37-F1
#
_cell.length_a   1.000
_cell.length_b   1.000
_cell.length_c   1.000
_cell.angle_alpha   90.00
_cell.angle_beta   90.00
_cell.angle_gamma   90.00
#
_symmetry.space_group_name_H-M   'P 1'
#
loop_
_entity.id
_entity.type
_entity.pdbx_description
1 polymer ?
#
loop_
_entity_poly.entity_id
_entity_poly.type
_entity_poly.pdbx_seq_one_letter_code
_entity_poly.pdbx_strand_id
1 'polypeptide(L)'
;MRWKTNEDKICSLVFIKNHVLNELDLSISIQEAQHFGVDKTEGSIRMKFNNIASLCDEYGIKTSNRVGRLEHYSRQNHEEFISIKDFSFIEIMEELNKAKQAL
;
A
#
# COMPACT_ATOMS: atom_id res chain seq x y z
N MET A 1 4.84 16.58 -4.46
CA MET A 1 3.45 16.26 -4.86
C MET A 1 2.69 15.82 -3.61
N ARG A 2 1.50 16.36 -3.34
CA ARG A 2 0.74 16.01 -2.12
C ARG A 2 -0.08 14.75 -2.39
N TRP A 3 0.11 13.72 -1.57
CA TRP A 3 -0.72 12.50 -1.59
C TRP A 3 -2.04 12.79 -0.88
N LYS A 4 -3.14 12.22 -1.37
CA LYS A 4 -4.44 12.26 -0.69
C LYS A 4 -4.52 11.09 0.30
N THR A 5 -5.27 11.26 1.39
CA THR A 5 -5.46 10.21 2.41
C THR A 5 -5.97 8.89 1.83
N ASN A 6 -6.96 8.94 0.94
CA ASN A 6 -7.45 7.74 0.27
C ASN A 6 -6.37 7.05 -0.58
N GLU A 7 -5.46 7.80 -1.23
CA GLU A 7 -4.39 7.21 -2.04
C GLU A 7 -3.40 6.44 -1.16
N ASP A 8 -3.03 7.00 0.00
CA ASP A 8 -2.14 6.34 0.97
C ASP A 8 -2.77 5.07 1.54
N LYS A 9 -4.06 5.14 1.86
CA LYS A 9 -4.85 3.98 2.30
C LYS A 9 -4.91 2.89 1.24
N ILE A 10 -5.27 3.23 -0.01
CA ILE A 10 -5.33 2.28 -1.13
C ILE A 10 -3.98 1.60 -1.33
N CYS A 11 -2.89 2.37 -1.36
CA CYS A 11 -1.56 1.80 -1.52
C CYS A 11 -1.23 0.81 -0.39
N SER A 12 -1.58 1.15 0.84
CA SER A 12 -1.32 0.28 1.99
C SER A 12 -2.15 -1.02 1.88
N LEU A 13 -3.44 -0.91 1.55
CA LEU A 13 -4.35 -2.06 1.38
C LEU A 13 -3.87 -3.01 0.28
N VAL A 14 -3.58 -2.47 -0.91
CA VAL A 14 -3.06 -3.25 -2.04
C VAL A 14 -1.74 -3.92 -1.67
N PHE A 15 -0.85 -3.21 -0.98
CA PHE A 15 0.44 -3.76 -0.60
C PHE A 15 0.30 -4.94 0.37
N ILE A 16 -0.46 -4.80 1.45
CA ILE A 16 -0.68 -5.89 2.41
C ILE A 16 -1.30 -7.09 1.70
N LYS A 17 -2.36 -6.86 0.92
CA LYS A 17 -3.04 -7.93 0.18
C LYS A 17 -2.07 -8.69 -0.73
N ASN A 18 -1.25 -7.99 -1.48
CA ASN A 18 -0.48 -8.61 -2.56
C ASN A 18 0.88 -9.11 -2.09
N HIS A 19 1.53 -8.43 -1.14
CA HIS A 19 2.92 -8.73 -0.77
C HIS A 19 3.08 -9.31 0.64
N VAL A 20 2.07 -9.21 1.49
CA VAL A 20 2.05 -9.89 2.80
C VAL A 20 1.20 -11.16 2.74
N LEU A 21 0.05 -11.13 2.06
CA LEU A 21 -0.89 -12.25 2.05
C LEU A 21 -0.78 -13.17 0.83
N ASN A 22 -0.45 -12.66 -0.37
CA ASN A 22 -0.54 -13.42 -1.63
C ASN A 22 0.77 -13.52 -2.44
N GLU A 23 1.87 -12.94 -1.95
CA GLU A 23 3.21 -13.00 -2.57
C GLU A 23 3.29 -12.66 -4.08
N LEU A 24 2.55 -11.65 -4.54
CA LEU A 24 2.49 -11.23 -5.94
C LEU A 24 3.66 -10.31 -6.36
N ASP A 25 3.83 -10.15 -7.67
CA ASP A 25 4.79 -9.22 -8.28
C ASP A 25 4.34 -7.75 -8.12
N LEU A 26 5.32 -6.85 -7.97
CA LEU A 26 5.10 -5.44 -7.71
C LEU A 26 4.39 -4.70 -8.87
N SER A 27 4.61 -5.11 -10.12
CA SER A 27 3.98 -4.48 -11.29
C SER A 27 2.46 -4.66 -11.29
N ILE A 28 1.97 -5.83 -10.88
CA ILE A 28 0.55 -6.13 -10.74
C ILE A 28 -0.08 -5.21 -9.69
N SER A 29 0.58 -5.06 -8.55
CA SER A 29 0.13 -4.18 -7.46
C SER A 29 0.07 -2.70 -7.85
N ILE A 30 0.99 -2.23 -8.70
CA ILE A 30 0.99 -0.83 -9.15
C ILE A 30 -0.24 -0.56 -10.03
N GLN A 31 -0.49 -1.44 -11.01
CA GLN A 31 -1.67 -1.34 -11.87
C GLN A 31 -2.96 -1.42 -11.05
N GLU A 32 -3.00 -2.30 -10.06
CA GLU A 32 -4.13 -2.44 -9.18
C GLU A 32 -4.40 -1.18 -8.35
N ALA A 33 -3.37 -0.55 -7.77
CA ALA A 33 -3.54 0.72 -7.04
C ALA A 33 -4.11 1.83 -7.94
N GLN A 34 -3.67 1.90 -9.21
CA GLN A 34 -4.23 2.85 -10.19
C GLN A 34 -5.68 2.55 -10.51
N HIS A 35 -6.05 1.28 -10.68
CA HIS A 35 -7.44 0.84 -10.89
C HIS A 35 -8.37 1.21 -9.72
N PHE A 36 -7.82 1.29 -8.50
CA PHE A 36 -8.52 1.76 -7.31
C PHE A 36 -8.46 3.28 -7.11
N GLY A 37 -7.95 4.05 -8.08
CA GLY A 37 -8.04 5.52 -8.10
C GLY A 37 -6.81 6.27 -7.63
N VAL A 38 -5.65 5.62 -7.50
CA VAL A 38 -4.38 6.31 -7.22
C VAL A 38 -3.89 7.02 -8.48
N ASP A 39 -4.15 8.32 -8.59
CA ASP A 39 -3.71 9.16 -9.69
C ASP A 39 -2.27 9.67 -9.46
N LYS A 40 -1.32 8.75 -9.67
CA LYS A 40 0.13 8.97 -9.54
C LYS A 40 0.87 8.16 -10.60
N THR A 41 2.10 8.59 -10.92
CA THR A 41 2.98 7.84 -11.82
C THR A 41 3.41 6.51 -11.20
N GLU A 42 3.71 5.51 -12.03
CA GLU A 42 4.18 4.20 -11.56
C GLU A 42 5.41 4.31 -10.64
N GLY A 43 6.37 5.18 -10.97
CA GLY A 43 7.55 5.42 -10.14
C GLY A 43 7.19 5.96 -8.75
N SER A 44 6.20 6.84 -8.67
CA SER A 44 5.70 7.40 -7.40
C SER A 44 5.00 6.33 -6.55
N ILE A 45 4.20 5.46 -7.18
CA ILE A 45 3.53 4.33 -6.50
C ILE A 45 4.55 3.28 -6.05
N ARG A 46 5.54 2.97 -6.88
CA ARG A 46 6.66 2.07 -6.54
C ARG A 46 7.41 2.57 -5.30
N MET A 47 7.76 3.85 -5.26
CA MET A 47 8.39 4.47 -4.10
C MET A 47 7.48 4.40 -2.86
N LYS A 48 6.16 4.61 -3.02
CA LYS A 48 5.18 4.46 -1.94
C LYS A 48 5.16 3.03 -1.38
N PHE A 49 5.15 2.02 -2.25
CA PHE A 49 5.23 0.62 -1.86
C PHE A 49 6.54 0.26 -1.16
N ASN A 50 7.68 0.81 -1.59
CA ASN A 50 8.95 0.61 -0.90
C ASN A 50 8.93 1.19 0.53
N ASN A 51 8.28 2.35 0.71
CA ASN A 51 8.09 2.93 2.04
C ASN A 51 7.19 2.05 2.92
N ILE A 52 6.10 1.50 2.37
CA ILE A 52 5.23 0.56 3.11
C ILE A 52 5.98 -0.74 3.44
N ALA A 53 6.79 -1.26 2.51
CA ALA A 53 7.60 -2.45 2.76
C ALA A 53 8.63 -2.22 3.88
N SER A 54 9.19 -1.00 3.98
CA SER A 54 10.05 -0.63 5.11
C SER A 54 9.30 -0.55 6.43
N LEU A 55 8.05 -0.05 6.42
CA LEU A 55 7.19 -0.11 7.60
C LEU A 55 6.89 -1.57 8.00
N CYS A 56 6.66 -2.47 7.05
CA CYS A 56 6.54 -3.90 7.37
C CYS A 56 7.79 -4.43 8.08
N ASP A 57 8.99 -4.10 7.61
CA ASP A 57 10.26 -4.49 8.25
C ASP A 57 10.40 -3.93 9.67
N GLU A 58 10.09 -2.64 9.87
CA GLU A 58 10.08 -2.00 11.20
C GLU A 58 9.17 -2.71 12.21
N TYR A 59 8.07 -3.30 11.75
CA TYR A 59 7.10 -4.02 12.57
C TYR A 59 7.28 -5.55 12.53
N GLY A 60 8.32 -6.07 11.89
CA GLY A 60 8.62 -7.51 11.82
C GLY A 60 7.65 -8.31 10.94
N ILE A 61 6.95 -7.67 10.00
CA ILE A 61 6.02 -8.28 9.06
C ILE A 61 6.79 -8.71 7.82
N LYS A 62 6.75 -10.02 7.50
CA LYS A 62 7.40 -10.55 6.29
C LYS A 62 6.64 -10.11 5.05
N THR A 63 7.39 -9.77 4.00
CA THR A 63 6.82 -9.42 2.69
C THR A 63 7.61 -10.10 1.58
N SER A 64 6.97 -10.38 0.44
CA SER A 64 7.62 -10.91 -0.75
C SER A 64 8.47 -9.87 -1.51
N ASN A 65 8.31 -8.59 -1.19
CA ASN A 65 9.02 -7.51 -1.87
C ASN A 65 10.35 -7.18 -1.17
N ARG A 66 11.44 -7.08 -1.94
CA ARG A 66 12.74 -6.69 -1.38
C ARG A 66 12.79 -5.18 -1.15
N VAL A 67 13.11 -4.80 0.07
CA VAL A 67 13.03 -3.41 0.53
C VAL A 67 14.35 -2.68 0.29
N GLY A 68 14.30 -1.52 -0.36
CA GLY A 68 15.33 -0.49 -0.25
C GLY A 68 14.99 0.44 0.92
N ARG A 69 15.99 1.00 1.63
CA ARG A 69 15.78 1.90 2.79
C ARG A 69 14.72 2.97 2.49
N LEU A 70 13.90 3.31 3.49
CA LEU A 70 12.96 4.44 3.49
C LEU A 70 13.64 5.70 2.95
N GLU A 71 13.24 6.14 1.75
CA GLU A 71 13.71 7.39 1.18
C GLU A 71 12.90 8.58 1.75
N HIS A 72 11.63 8.36 2.11
CA HIS A 72 10.74 9.41 2.62
C HIS A 72 9.74 8.89 3.67
N TYR A 73 9.85 9.38 4.91
CA TYR A 73 8.90 9.09 5.99
C TYR A 73 7.75 10.10 5.98
N SER A 74 6.54 9.63 5.65
CA SER A 74 5.30 10.42 5.78
C SER A 74 4.54 9.95 7.02
N ARG A 75 4.27 10.85 7.96
CA ARG A 75 3.44 10.55 9.14
C ARG A 75 2.09 9.94 8.75
N GLN A 76 1.47 10.47 7.69
CA GLN A 76 0.20 10.00 7.18
C GLN A 76 0.26 8.56 6.65
N ASN A 77 1.33 8.20 5.92
CA ASN A 77 1.53 6.81 5.49
C ASN A 77 1.59 5.86 6.69
N HIS A 78 2.29 6.28 7.73
CA HIS A 78 2.48 5.46 8.91
C HIS A 78 1.17 5.26 9.68
N GLU A 79 0.38 6.33 9.85
CA GLU A 79 -0.94 6.28 10.47
C GLU A 79 -1.88 5.33 9.70
N GLU A 80 -1.92 5.44 8.37
CA GLU A 80 -2.73 4.53 7.53
C GLU A 80 -2.23 3.09 7.64
N PHE A 81 -0.92 2.85 7.54
CA PHE A 81 -0.33 1.52 7.67
C PHE A 81 -0.67 0.86 9.00
N ILE A 82 -0.48 1.57 10.12
CA ILE A 82 -0.82 1.06 11.46
C ILE A 82 -2.30 0.64 11.51
N SER A 83 -3.18 1.43 10.89
CA SER A 83 -4.61 1.14 10.93
C SER A 83 -5.02 -0.11 10.14
N ILE A 84 -4.21 -0.55 9.18
CA ILE A 84 -4.57 -1.65 8.26
C ILE A 84 -3.67 -2.88 8.33
N LYS A 85 -2.49 -2.81 8.97
CA LYS A 85 -1.46 -3.87 8.90
C LYS A 85 -1.93 -5.24 9.40
N ASP A 86 -2.96 -5.26 10.25
CA ASP A 86 -3.53 -6.46 10.86
C ASP A 86 -4.85 -6.89 10.19
N PHE A 87 -5.26 -6.25 9.09
CA PHE A 87 -6.50 -6.59 8.40
C PHE A 87 -6.40 -7.96 7.72
N SER A 88 -7.48 -8.73 7.82
CA SER A 88 -7.69 -9.93 7.03
C SER A 88 -7.90 -9.61 5.55
N PHE A 89 -7.76 -10.63 4.70
CA PHE A 89 -8.03 -10.50 3.27
C PHE A 89 -9.44 -9.97 2.98
N ILE A 90 -10.44 -10.40 3.75
CA ILE A 90 -11.84 -9.98 3.57
C ILE A 90 -11.98 -8.48 3.88
N GLU A 91 -11.46 -8.03 5.03
CA GLU A 91 -11.50 -6.61 5.43
C GLU A 91 -10.80 -5.72 4.40
N ILE A 92 -9.66 -6.17 3.86
CA ILE A 92 -8.96 -5.43 2.81
C ILE A 92 -9.83 -5.29 1.55
N MET A 93 -10.47 -6.37 1.10
CA MET A 93 -11.33 -6.34 -0.08
C MET A 93 -12.56 -5.46 0.11
N GLU A 94 -13.16 -5.46 1.30
CA GLU A 94 -14.27 -4.56 1.64
C GLU A 94 -13.83 -3.09 1.57
N GLU A 95 -12.69 -2.74 2.14
CA GLU A 95 -12.18 -1.37 2.12
C GLU A 95 -11.78 -0.90 0.72
N LEU A 96 -11.18 -1.76 -0.09
CA LEU A 96 -10.88 -1.45 -1.49
C LEU A 96 -12.16 -1.21 -2.31
N ASN A 97 -13.22 -1.97 -2.06
CA ASN A 97 -14.51 -1.77 -2.71
C ASN A 97 -15.16 -0.44 -2.28
N LYS A 98 -15.08 -0.07 -1.00
CA LYS A 98 -15.56 1.23 -0.51
C LYS A 98 -14.79 2.38 -1.16
N ALA A 99 -13.46 2.26 -1.24
CA ALA A 99 -12.61 3.27 -1.89
C ALA A 99 -13.00 3.47 -3.35
N LYS A 100 -13.30 2.38 -4.08
CA LYS A 100 -13.73 2.44 -5.48
C LYS A 100 -15.09 3.09 -5.68
N GLN A 101 -16.05 2.86 -4.77
CA GLN A 101 -17.38 3.46 -4.84
C GLN A 101 -17.40 4.96 -4.51
N ALA A 102 -16.35 5.45 -3.85
CA ALA A 102 -16.20 6.86 -3.47
C ALA A 102 -15.53 7.74 -4.56
N LEU A 103 -15.12 7.13 -5.68
CA LEU A 103 -14.58 7.81 -6.87
C LEU A 103 -15.70 8.25 -7.81
#